data_AF-A0A816XWF6-F1
#
_entry.id   AF-A0A816XWF6-F1
#
_cell.length_a   1.000
_cell.length_b   1.000
_cell.length_c   1.000
_cell.angle_alpha   90.00
_cell.angle_beta   90.00
_cell.angle_gamma   90.00
#
_symmetry.space_group_name_H-M   'P 1'
#
loop_
_entity.id
_entity.type
_entity.pdbx_description
1 polymer ?
#
loop_
_entity_poly.entity_id
_entity_poly.type
_entity_poly.pdbx_seq_one_letter_code
_entity_poly.pdbx_strand_id
1 'polypeptide(L)'
;MNISIYLIKLISLHLLEKRNSPGNFNLASLPPSMLHKILSKVATTSIWGFGSARVGFPGFNTICKEDHFYKSVDLIFLNDWIDEVNAVITFRLRCYQLGNPEAIYLRGMYEYFILHLLDEGR
;
A
#
# COMPACT_ATOMS: atom_id res chain seq x y z
N MET A 1 -2.17 22.34 -6.67
CA MET A 1 -2.79 21.08 -6.21
C MET A 1 -2.14 20.66 -4.89
N ASN A 2 -2.60 21.25 -3.77
CA ASN A 2 -1.93 21.19 -2.45
C ASN A 2 -2.44 20.05 -1.55
N ILE A 3 -3.38 19.23 -2.02
CA ILE A 3 -4.10 18.23 -1.21
C ILE A 3 -3.17 17.10 -0.74
N SER A 4 -2.18 16.70 -1.55
CA SER A 4 -1.23 15.63 -1.23
C SER A 4 -0.30 15.98 -0.06
N ILE A 5 0.14 17.25 0.06
CA ILE A 5 0.97 17.71 1.19
C ILE A 5 0.14 17.76 2.47
N TYR A 6 -1.12 18.21 2.41
CA TYR A 6 -2.01 18.18 3.58
C TYR A 6 -2.31 16.76 4.03
N LEU A 7 -2.48 15.80 3.12
CA LEU A 7 -2.73 14.40 3.45
C LEU A 7 -1.50 13.72 4.06
N ILE A 8 -0.31 13.96 3.51
CA ILE A 8 0.97 13.48 4.09
C ILE A 8 1.21 14.11 5.45
N LYS A 9 0.89 15.40 5.61
CA LYS A 9 0.99 16.12 6.88
C LYS A 9 -0.07 15.66 7.87
N LEU A 10 -1.27 15.26 7.43
CA LEU A 10 -2.34 14.66 8.26
C LEU A 10 -2.00 13.24 8.67
N ILE A 11 -1.40 12.41 7.80
CA ILE A 11 -0.93 11.07 8.17
C ILE A 11 0.26 11.18 9.12
N SER A 12 1.20 12.08 8.85
CA SER A 12 2.31 12.38 9.77
C SER A 12 1.81 12.98 11.07
N LEU A 13 0.80 13.87 11.05
CA LEU A 13 0.14 14.40 12.25
C LEU A 13 -0.59 13.30 13.00
N HIS A 14 -1.33 12.41 12.35
CA HIS A 14 -2.07 11.34 13.02
C HIS A 14 -1.11 10.32 13.65
N LEU A 15 0.03 10.08 13.01
CA LEU A 15 1.13 9.26 13.55
C LEU A 15 1.91 9.99 14.67
N LEU A 16 2.01 11.33 14.62
CA LEU A 16 2.64 12.17 15.66
C LEU A 16 1.70 12.51 16.84
N GLU A 17 0.40 12.59 16.61
CA GLU A 17 -0.65 12.87 17.59
C GLU A 17 -0.92 11.61 18.43
N LYS A 18 -0.84 10.41 17.81
CA LYS A 18 -0.72 9.15 18.56
C LYS A 18 0.57 9.04 19.37
N ARG A 19 1.60 9.82 19.04
CA ARG A 19 2.84 9.95 19.83
C ARG A 19 2.66 10.83 21.07
N ASN A 20 1.62 11.68 21.10
CA ASN A 20 1.32 12.63 22.18
C ASN A 20 0.09 12.23 23.04
N SER A 21 -0.51 11.06 22.81
CA SER A 21 -1.40 10.46 23.80
C SER A 21 -0.57 9.90 24.97
N PRO A 22 -1.03 9.97 26.23
CA PRO A 22 -0.22 9.62 27.42
C PRO A 22 0.05 8.10 27.57
N GLY A 23 -0.14 7.30 26.52
CA GLY A 23 0.32 5.93 26.43
C GLY A 23 1.47 5.86 25.41
N ASN A 24 2.67 5.56 25.88
CA ASN A 24 3.85 5.32 25.05
C ASN A 24 3.62 4.09 24.14
N PHE A 25 2.97 4.29 22.99
CA PHE A 25 2.67 3.21 22.06
C PHE A 25 3.96 2.74 21.38
N ASN A 26 4.56 1.70 21.96
CA ASN A 26 5.77 1.13 21.41
C ASN A 26 5.43 0.17 20.27
N LEU A 27 5.66 0.62 19.04
CA LEU A 27 5.45 -0.20 17.84
C LEU A 27 6.30 -1.48 17.87
N ALA A 28 7.47 -1.45 18.53
CA ALA A 28 8.35 -2.61 18.64
C ALA A 28 7.84 -3.69 19.61
N SER A 29 6.89 -3.38 20.49
CA SER A 29 6.29 -4.38 21.40
C SER A 29 5.07 -5.08 20.80
N LEU A 30 4.63 -4.71 19.60
CA LEU A 30 3.48 -5.34 18.96
C LEU A 30 3.84 -6.71 18.38
N PRO A 31 2.89 -7.66 18.40
CA PRO A 31 3.08 -8.94 17.73
C PRO A 31 3.18 -8.75 16.21
N PRO A 32 3.93 -9.62 15.50
CA PRO A 32 4.12 -9.52 14.05
C PRO A 32 2.81 -9.45 13.25
N SER A 33 1.77 -10.14 13.68
CA SER A 33 0.45 -10.14 13.02
C SER A 33 -0.23 -8.77 13.06
N MET A 34 -0.05 -7.98 14.13
CA MET A 34 -0.56 -6.61 14.19
C MET A 34 0.26 -5.67 13.31
N LEU A 35 1.59 -5.86 13.27
CA LEU A 35 2.46 -5.09 12.38
C LEU A 35 2.11 -5.32 10.91
N HIS A 36 1.82 -6.57 10.53
CA HIS A 36 1.33 -6.95 9.20
C HIS A 36 0.04 -6.20 8.85
N LYS A 37 -0.96 -6.22 9.75
CA LYS A 37 -2.24 -5.52 9.53
C LYS A 37 -2.06 -4.02 9.37
N ILE A 38 -1.24 -3.39 10.21
CA ILE A 38 -0.95 -1.96 10.12
C ILE A 38 -0.29 -1.64 8.79
N LEU A 39 0.75 -2.39 8.42
CA LEU A 39 1.50 -2.16 7.20
C LEU A 39 0.64 -2.40 5.94
N SER A 40 -0.20 -3.44 5.96
CA SER A 40 -1.17 -3.71 4.90
C SER A 40 -2.11 -2.52 4.74
N LYS A 41 -2.65 -1.97 5.83
CA LYS A 41 -3.55 -0.81 5.78
C LYS A 41 -2.85 0.46 5.28
N VAL A 42 -1.58 0.65 5.63
CA VAL A 42 -0.78 1.76 5.10
C VAL A 42 -0.56 1.58 3.60
N ALA A 43 -0.20 0.37 3.14
CA ALA A 43 -0.01 0.06 1.73
C ALA A 43 -1.26 0.30 0.88
N THR A 44 -2.46 -0.03 1.39
CA THR A 44 -3.71 0.20 0.67
C THR A 44 -4.09 1.68 0.56
N THR A 45 -3.56 2.53 1.45
CA THR A 45 -4.01 3.92 1.62
C THR A 45 -3.00 4.92 1.04
N SER A 46 -1.71 4.61 1.10
CA SER A 46 -0.66 5.49 0.60
C SER A 46 0.62 4.70 0.30
N ILE A 47 0.99 4.60 -0.98
CA ILE A 47 2.26 3.98 -1.38
C ILE A 47 3.47 4.73 -0.80
N TRP A 48 3.37 6.06 -0.67
CA TRP A 48 4.42 6.87 -0.06
C TRP A 48 4.49 6.64 1.44
N GLY A 49 3.35 6.58 2.13
CA GLY A 49 3.28 6.19 3.53
C GLY A 49 3.86 4.81 3.78
N PHE A 50 3.63 3.86 2.86
CA PHE A 50 4.23 2.53 2.91
C PHE A 50 5.76 2.57 2.72
N GLY A 51 6.24 3.33 1.74
CA GLY A 51 7.67 3.54 1.52
C GLY A 51 8.36 4.15 2.75
N SER A 52 7.76 5.17 3.35
CA SER A 52 8.26 5.81 4.57
C SER A 52 8.22 4.86 5.78
N ALA A 53 7.14 4.11 5.96
CA ALA A 53 7.00 3.15 7.06
C ALA A 53 8.04 2.02 6.98
N ARG A 54 8.31 1.52 5.76
CA ARG A 54 9.33 0.51 5.50
C ARG A 54 10.73 0.99 5.90
N VAL A 55 11.09 2.23 5.58
CA VAL A 55 12.41 2.78 5.90
C VAL A 55 12.51 3.19 7.38
N GLY A 56 11.43 3.71 7.95
CA GLY A 56 11.41 4.26 9.31
C GLY A 56 11.31 3.22 10.43
N PHE A 57 10.93 1.97 10.14
CA PHE A 57 10.76 0.95 11.17
C PHE A 57 11.28 -0.44 10.74
N PRO A 58 12.28 -1.02 11.44
CA PRO A 58 12.86 -2.32 11.08
C PRO A 58 11.86 -3.49 11.05
N GLY A 59 10.84 -3.48 11.91
CA GLY A 59 9.80 -4.52 11.91
C GLY A 59 8.98 -4.51 10.61
N PHE A 60 8.69 -3.32 10.07
CA PHE A 60 8.01 -3.21 8.77
C PHE A 60 8.95 -3.56 7.61
N ASN A 61 10.24 -3.23 7.70
CA ASN A 61 11.21 -3.66 6.70
C ASN A 61 11.31 -5.18 6.60
N THR A 62 11.23 -5.86 7.75
CA THR A 62 11.24 -7.34 7.80
C THR A 62 10.00 -7.90 7.11
N ILE A 63 8.81 -7.38 7.44
CA ILE A 63 7.55 -7.79 6.81
C ILE A 63 7.56 -7.54 5.29
N CYS A 64 8.09 -6.40 4.83
CA CYS A 64 8.21 -6.09 3.40
C CYS A 64 9.12 -7.05 2.61
N LYS A 65 9.88 -7.91 3.28
CA LYS A 65 10.68 -8.94 2.62
C LYS A 65 9.91 -10.25 2.46
N GLU A 66 8.82 -10.43 3.21
CA GLU A 66 8.02 -11.65 3.20
C GLU A 66 7.10 -11.68 1.98
N ASP A 67 7.19 -12.73 1.16
CA ASP A 67 6.32 -12.90 0.00
C ASP A 67 4.85 -13.08 0.40
N HIS A 68 4.59 -13.65 1.58
CA HIS A 68 3.24 -13.77 2.15
C HIS A 68 2.53 -12.41 2.22
N PHE A 69 3.24 -11.35 2.61
CA PHE A 69 2.67 -10.00 2.71
C PHE A 69 2.04 -9.55 1.38
N TYR A 70 2.78 -9.69 0.28
CA TYR A 70 2.32 -9.30 -1.06
C TYR A 70 1.21 -10.20 -1.59
N LYS A 71 1.17 -11.47 -1.18
CA LYS A 71 0.06 -12.38 -1.50
C LYS A 71 -1.25 -12.00 -0.80
N SER A 72 -1.16 -11.44 0.40
CA SER A 72 -2.31 -11.20 1.29
C SER A 72 -2.76 -9.74 1.40
N VAL A 73 -2.00 -8.78 0.85
CA VAL A 73 -2.35 -7.36 0.93
C VAL A 73 -3.61 -7.07 0.12
N ASP A 74 -4.53 -6.33 0.71
CA ASP A 74 -5.74 -5.81 0.06
C ASP A 74 -5.33 -4.68 -0.92
N LEU A 75 -5.80 -4.75 -2.15
CA LEU A 75 -5.50 -3.85 -3.26
C LEU A 75 -6.75 -3.10 -3.74
N ILE A 76 -7.94 -3.40 -3.20
CA ILE A 76 -9.23 -2.89 -3.66
C ILE A 76 -9.29 -1.36 -3.58
N PHE A 77 -8.68 -0.77 -2.55
CA PHE A 77 -8.68 0.69 -2.35
C PHE A 77 -7.46 1.40 -2.94
N LEU A 78 -6.53 0.67 -3.55
CA LEU A 78 -5.40 1.24 -4.27
C LEU A 78 -5.97 1.72 -5.62
N ASN A 79 -6.58 2.91 -5.64
CA ASN A 79 -7.35 3.43 -6.78
C ASN A 79 -6.49 4.29 -7.75
N ASP A 80 -5.22 4.53 -7.42
CA ASP A 80 -4.33 5.39 -8.22
C ASP A 80 -3.68 4.61 -9.38
N TRP A 81 -4.49 4.01 -10.27
CA TRP A 81 -3.99 3.46 -11.53
C TRP A 81 -3.60 4.56 -12.53
N ILE A 82 -4.04 5.80 -12.29
CA ILE A 82 -3.94 6.90 -13.25
C ILE A 82 -2.67 7.73 -13.05
N ASP A 83 -2.18 7.86 -11.81
CA ASP A 83 -0.91 8.52 -11.51
C ASP A 83 0.17 7.47 -11.22
N GLU A 84 0.70 6.90 -12.29
CA GLU A 84 1.75 5.88 -12.31
C GLU A 84 3.08 6.39 -11.72
N VAL A 85 3.16 6.49 -10.39
CA VAL A 85 4.46 6.51 -9.72
C VAL A 85 5.06 5.11 -9.86
N ASN A 86 6.28 4.99 -10.39
CA ASN A 86 7.02 3.72 -10.56
C ASN A 86 6.95 2.78 -9.34
N ALA A 87 6.84 3.34 -8.13
CA ALA A 87 6.67 2.60 -6.88
C ALA A 87 5.36 1.81 -6.80
N VAL A 88 4.23 2.38 -7.27
CA VAL A 88 2.92 1.72 -7.31
C VAL A 88 2.95 0.56 -8.27
N ILE A 89 3.47 0.78 -9.49
CA ILE A 89 3.63 -0.27 -10.51
C ILE A 89 4.47 -1.42 -9.95
N THR A 90 5.64 -1.10 -9.39
CA THR A 90 6.56 -2.12 -8.85
C THR A 90 5.90 -2.92 -7.73
N PHE A 91 5.17 -2.26 -6.83
CA PHE A 91 4.46 -2.91 -5.74
C PHE A 91 3.38 -3.86 -6.25
N ARG A 92 2.52 -3.40 -7.17
CA ARG A 92 1.46 -4.21 -7.77
C ARG A 92 2.00 -5.36 -8.59
N LEU A 93 3.06 -5.12 -9.37
CA LEU A 93 3.71 -6.15 -10.16
C LEU A 93 4.23 -7.28 -9.26
N ARG A 94 4.82 -6.94 -8.12
CA ARG A 94 5.23 -7.94 -7.13
C ARG A 94 4.04 -8.71 -6.56
N CYS A 95 2.94 -8.04 -6.25
CA CYS A 95 1.70 -8.71 -5.81
C CYS A 95 1.17 -9.67 -6.88
N TYR A 96 1.15 -9.23 -8.14
CA TYR A 96 0.72 -10.04 -9.29
C TYR A 96 1.60 -11.27 -9.49
N GLN A 97 2.94 -11.09 -9.52
CA GLN A 97 3.89 -12.20 -9.69
C GLN A 97 3.79 -13.25 -8.59
N LEU A 98 3.42 -12.85 -7.38
CA LEU A 98 3.23 -13.74 -6.25
C LEU A 98 1.83 -14.37 -6.21
N GLY A 99 0.94 -14.04 -7.14
CA GLY A 99 -0.38 -14.64 -7.24
C GLY A 99 -1.41 -14.03 -6.30
N ASN A 100 -1.29 -12.75 -5.95
CA ASN A 100 -2.33 -12.04 -5.22
C ASN A 100 -3.63 -12.02 -6.08
N PRO A 101 -4.75 -12.55 -5.56
CA PRO A 101 -5.98 -12.71 -6.34
C PRO A 101 -6.57 -11.38 -6.80
N GLU A 102 -6.44 -10.32 -6.00
CA GLU A 102 -6.94 -8.99 -6.35
C GLU A 102 -6.04 -8.32 -7.39
N ALA A 103 -4.72 -8.53 -7.32
CA ALA A 103 -3.79 -8.03 -8.36
C ALA A 103 -4.10 -8.68 -9.72
N ILE A 104 -4.39 -9.99 -9.71
CA ILE A 104 -4.79 -10.74 -10.91
C ILE A 104 -6.13 -10.23 -11.42
N TYR A 105 -7.12 -10.11 -10.55
CA TYR A 105 -8.45 -9.60 -10.90
C TYR A 105 -8.38 -8.21 -11.52
N LEU A 106 -7.72 -7.26 -10.85
CA LEU A 106 -7.60 -5.88 -11.33
C LEU A 106 -6.87 -5.80 -12.68
N ARG A 107 -5.81 -6.61 -12.87
CA ARG A 107 -5.12 -6.70 -14.17
C ARG A 107 -6.02 -7.27 -15.26
N GLY A 108 -6.75 -8.35 -14.97
CA GLY A 108 -7.70 -8.92 -15.91
C GLY A 108 -8.83 -7.95 -16.26
N MET A 109 -9.33 -7.18 -15.29
CA MET A 109 -10.31 -6.13 -15.52
C MET A 109 -9.75 -5.01 -16.42
N TYR A 110 -8.52 -4.58 -16.19
CA TYR A 110 -7.86 -3.59 -17.05
C TYR A 110 -7.70 -4.12 -18.49
N GLU A 111 -7.17 -5.33 -18.66
CA GLU A 111 -6.98 -5.95 -19.97
C GLU A 111 -8.31 -6.19 -20.70
N TYR A 112 -9.34 -6.63 -19.98
CA TYR A 112 -10.67 -6.82 -20.56
C TYR A 112 -11.30 -5.49 -20.94
N PHE A 113 -11.49 -4.56 -20.00
CA PHE A 113 -12.22 -3.33 -20.28
C PHE A 113 -11.43 -2.31 -21.10
N ILE A 114 -10.15 -2.08 -20.81
CA ILE A 114 -9.40 -1.01 -21.50
C ILE A 114 -8.91 -1.47 -22.88
N LEU A 115 -8.39 -2.70 -23.01
CA LEU A 115 -7.89 -3.15 -24.31
C LEU A 115 -9.03 -3.55 -25.26
N HIS A 116 -10.09 -4.21 -24.79
CA HIS A 116 -11.19 -4.57 -25.70
C HIS A 116 -12.01 -3.35 -26.13
N LEU A 117 -12.21 -2.34 -25.27
CA LEU A 117 -12.88 -1.10 -25.70
C LEU A 117 -12.04 -0.30 -26.71
N LEU A 118 -10.70 -0.42 -26.69
CA LEU A 118 -9.83 0.18 -27.69
C LEU A 118 -9.88 -0.56 -29.04
N ASP A 119 -10.09 -1.88 -29.03
CA ASP A 119 -10.21 -2.69 -30.24
C ASP A 119 -11.61 -2.60 -30.89
N GLU A 120 -12.69 -2.51 -30.10
CA GLU A 120 -14.07 -2.35 -30.62
C GLU A 120 -14.40 -0.90 -31.06
N GLY A 121 -13.54 0.07 -30.74
CA GLY A 121 -13.65 1.46 -31.17
C GLY A 121 -13.09 1.78 -32.56
N ARG A 122 -12.78 0.76 -33.37
CA ARG A 122 -12.32 0.87 -34.77
C ARG A 122 -13.36 0.40 -35.77
#